data_AF-A0A2G9T8L3-F1
#
_entry.id   AF-A0A2G9T8L3-F1
#
_cell.length_a   1.000
_cell.length_b   1.000
_cell.length_c   1.000
_cell.angle_alpha   90.00
_cell.angle_beta   90.00
_cell.angle_gamma   90.00
#
_symmetry.space_group_name_H-M   'P 1'
#
loop_
_entity.id
_entity.type
_entity.pdbx_description
1 polymer ?
#
loop_
_entity_poly.entity_id
_entity_poly.type
_entity_poly.pdbx_seq_one_letter_code
_entity_poly.pdbx_strand_id
1 'polypeptide(L)'
;EKAVNVSDLRHAEHDDERVQKPEWSVVIGVCTHLGCVPIANAGDYGGYFCPCHGSHYDASGRIRKGPAPLNLHVPAYSFKGNVVVIGTS
;
A
#
# COMPACT_ATOMS: atom_id res chain seq x y z
N GLU A 1 -6.93 7.09 -6.08
CA GLU A 1 -6.35 7.18 -4.72
C GLU A 1 -6.28 8.59 -4.11
N LYS A 2 -5.79 9.63 -4.82
CA LYS A 2 -5.70 11.01 -4.27
C LYS A 2 -6.99 11.62 -3.72
N ALA A 3 -8.15 11.24 -4.26
CA ALA A 3 -9.45 11.76 -3.84
C ALA A 3 -10.00 11.11 -2.55
N VAL A 4 -9.30 10.12 -1.98
CA VAL A 4 -9.72 9.49 -0.73
C VAL A 4 -9.60 10.49 0.42
N ASN A 5 -10.67 10.65 1.19
CA ASN A 5 -10.65 11.41 2.43
C ASN A 5 -9.84 10.67 3.50
N VAL A 6 -8.68 11.21 3.86
CA VAL A 6 -7.73 10.53 4.77
C VAL A 6 -8.21 10.44 6.21
N SER A 7 -9.16 11.29 6.63
CA SER A 7 -9.74 11.22 7.97
C SER A 7 -10.51 9.93 8.24
N ASP A 8 -10.96 9.26 7.17
CA ASP A 8 -11.74 8.03 7.25
C ASP A 8 -10.84 6.78 7.32
N LEU A 9 -9.53 6.97 7.24
CA LEU A 9 -8.55 5.89 7.26
C LEU A 9 -8.05 5.60 8.67
N ARG A 10 -7.86 4.31 8.97
CA ARG A 10 -7.25 3.87 10.23
C ARG A 10 -5.82 4.38 10.40
N HIS A 11 -5.04 4.33 9.33
CA HIS A 11 -3.69 4.85 9.25
C HIS A 11 -3.69 5.93 8.17
N ALA A 12 -3.96 7.16 8.60
CA ALA A 12 -4.12 8.32 7.74
C ALA A 12 -2.80 8.67 7.06
N GLU A 13 -2.81 8.66 5.73
CA GLU A 13 -1.66 8.97 4.89
C GLU A 13 -2.19 9.34 3.49
N HIS A 14 -1.74 10.48 2.98
CA HIS A 14 -2.12 10.90 1.64
C HIS A 14 -1.35 10.09 0.59
N ASP A 15 -1.94 9.98 -0.60
CA ASP A 15 -1.35 9.19 -1.69
C ASP A 15 -0.03 9.78 -2.20
N ASP A 16 0.08 11.11 -2.24
CA ASP A 16 1.29 11.86 -2.62
C ASP A 16 2.42 11.78 -1.59
N GLU A 17 2.13 11.40 -0.35
CA GLU A 17 3.15 11.10 0.66
C GLU A 17 3.73 9.68 0.47
N ARG A 18 3.00 8.80 -0.23
CA ARG A 18 3.35 7.38 -0.42
C ARG A 18 4.08 7.12 -1.74
N VAL A 19 4.01 8.04 -2.70
CA VAL A 19 4.58 7.86 -4.04
C VAL A 19 5.47 9.04 -4.44
N GLN A 20 6.59 8.76 -5.12
CA GLN A 20 7.45 9.80 -5.70
C GLN A 20 6.94 10.29 -7.06
N LYS A 21 6.25 9.41 -7.80
CA LYS A 21 5.60 9.71 -9.09
C LYS A 21 4.19 9.14 -9.09
N PRO A 22 3.16 9.93 -9.45
CA PRO A 22 1.76 9.53 -9.28
C PRO A 22 1.35 8.32 -10.12
N GLU A 23 2.07 8.00 -11.19
CA GLU A 23 1.82 6.84 -12.05
C GLU A 23 2.42 5.52 -11.52
N TRP A 24 3.22 5.57 -10.45
CA TRP A 24 3.89 4.40 -9.86
C TRP A 24 3.64 4.29 -8.35
N SER A 25 3.03 3.18 -7.93
CA SER A 25 2.95 2.77 -6.52
C SER A 25 3.95 1.64 -6.25
N VAL A 26 4.83 1.84 -5.26
CA VAL A 26 5.85 0.86 -4.85
C VAL A 26 5.63 0.51 -3.39
N VAL A 27 5.22 -0.71 -3.11
CA VAL A 27 4.93 -1.20 -1.75
C VAL A 27 5.54 -2.58 -1.51
N ILE A 28 5.91 -2.86 -0.27
CA ILE A 28 6.29 -4.21 0.17
C ILE A 28 5.02 -5.04 0.35
N GLY A 29 4.94 -6.16 -0.37
CA GLY A 29 3.81 -7.10 -0.35
C GLY A 29 3.72 -7.97 0.90
N VAL A 30 3.97 -7.39 2.09
CA VAL A 30 3.93 -8.06 3.38
C VAL A 30 2.84 -7.40 4.22
N CYS A 31 1.78 -8.15 4.50
CA CYS A 31 0.64 -7.68 5.30
C CYS A 31 1.12 -7.27 6.70
N THR A 32 0.75 -6.08 7.15
CA THR A 32 1.16 -5.52 8.44
C THR A 32 0.45 -6.15 9.64
N HIS A 33 -0.49 -7.05 9.41
CA HIS A 33 -1.07 -7.88 10.48
C HIS A 33 -0.05 -8.89 11.01
N LEU A 34 0.28 -9.91 10.21
CA LEU A 34 1.15 -11.04 10.61
C LEU A 34 2.05 -11.53 9.45
N GLY A 35 2.29 -10.71 8.43
CA GLY A 35 3.31 -10.97 7.42
C GLY A 35 2.90 -11.84 6.22
N CYS A 36 1.64 -12.26 6.09
CA CYS A 36 1.15 -12.93 4.88
C CYS A 36 1.30 -12.05 3.63
N VAL A 37 1.34 -12.67 2.44
CA VAL A 37 1.36 -11.96 1.15
C VAL A 37 -0.07 -11.63 0.72
N PRO A 38 -0.44 -10.33 0.55
CA PRO A 38 -1.73 -9.95 -0.02
C PRO A 38 -1.82 -10.29 -1.51
N ILE A 39 -3.01 -10.67 -1.96
CA ILE A 39 -3.35 -10.91 -3.37
C ILE A 39 -3.67 -9.56 -4.01
N ALA A 40 -3.02 -9.22 -5.12
CA ALA A 40 -3.28 -8.00 -5.87
C ALA A 40 -4.60 -8.08 -6.67
N ASN A 41 -5.18 -6.92 -6.97
CA ASN A 41 -6.46 -6.76 -7.68
C ASN A 41 -7.62 -7.54 -7.04
N ALA A 42 -7.63 -7.60 -5.70
CA ALA A 42 -8.61 -8.36 -4.93
C ALA A 42 -9.12 -7.56 -3.72
N GLY A 43 -10.29 -7.95 -3.25
CA GLY A 43 -10.98 -7.31 -2.13
C GLY A 43 -11.76 -6.05 -2.52
N ASP A 44 -12.45 -5.50 -1.53
CA ASP A 44 -13.48 -4.47 -1.70
C ASP A 44 -13.01 -3.08 -2.19
N TYR A 45 -11.69 -2.82 -2.21
CA TYR A 45 -11.12 -1.47 -2.43
C TYR A 45 -10.19 -1.36 -3.63
N GLY A 46 -10.23 -2.33 -4.56
CA GLY A 46 -9.51 -2.25 -5.83
C GLY A 46 -7.98 -2.30 -5.71
N GLY A 47 -7.45 -2.71 -4.56
CA GLY A 47 -6.02 -2.84 -4.29
C GLY A 47 -5.63 -4.28 -3.98
N TYR A 48 -5.47 -4.58 -2.69
CA TYR A 48 -4.94 -5.85 -2.24
C TYR A 48 -5.80 -6.50 -1.16
N PHE A 49 -5.87 -7.83 -1.18
CA PHE A 49 -6.59 -8.61 -0.18
C PHE A 49 -5.69 -9.64 0.47
N CYS A 50 -5.53 -9.57 1.79
CA CYS A 50 -4.83 -10.58 2.57
C CYS A 50 -5.82 -11.64 3.09
N PRO A 51 -5.82 -12.86 2.53
CA PRO A 51 -6.82 -13.89 2.84
C PRO A 51 -6.67 -14.49 4.24
N CYS A 52 -5.52 -14.32 4.89
CA CYS A 52 -5.24 -14.93 6.19
C CYS A 52 -6.25 -14.53 7.28
N HIS A 53 -6.60 -13.24 7.35
CA HIS A 53 -7.54 -12.70 8.35
C HIS A 53 -8.43 -11.58 7.77
N GLY A 54 -8.56 -11.52 6.43
CA GLY A 54 -9.47 -10.60 5.76
C GLY A 54 -9.06 -9.12 5.83
N SER A 55 -7.77 -8.81 5.69
CA SER A 55 -7.34 -7.40 5.57
C SER A 55 -7.43 -6.91 4.13
N HIS A 56 -8.12 -5.80 3.91
CA HIS A 56 -8.28 -5.19 2.59
C HIS A 56 -7.52 -3.87 2.52
N TYR A 57 -6.70 -3.73 1.49
CA TYR A 57 -5.94 -2.54 1.19
C TYR A 57 -6.44 -1.90 -0.10
N ASP A 58 -6.47 -0.57 -0.17
CA ASP A 58 -6.73 0.14 -1.43
C ASP A 58 -5.51 0.11 -2.36
N ALA A 59 -5.63 0.72 -3.54
CA ALA A 59 -4.57 0.71 -4.56
C ALA A 59 -3.30 1.47 -4.15
N SER A 60 -3.36 2.34 -3.14
CA SER A 60 -2.19 2.98 -2.53
C SER A 60 -1.54 2.07 -1.47
N GLY A 61 -2.12 0.89 -1.21
CA GLY A 61 -1.69 -0.04 -0.17
C GLY A 61 -2.15 0.37 1.23
N ARG A 62 -3.15 1.25 1.35
CA ARG A 62 -3.63 1.73 2.65
C ARG A 62 -4.67 0.78 3.22
N ILE A 63 -4.60 0.51 4.52
CA ILE A 63 -5.52 -0.43 5.17
C ILE A 63 -6.93 0.17 5.29
N ARG A 64 -7.93 -0.55 4.78
CA ARG A 64 -9.34 -0.12 4.76
C ARG A 64 -10.23 -0.97 5.66
N LYS A 65 -9.97 -2.26 5.76
CA LYS A 65 -10.79 -3.23 6.50
C LYS A 65 -9.94 -4.38 7.01
N GLY A 66 -10.37 -5.02 8.10
CA GLY A 66 -9.69 -6.15 8.73
C GLY A 66 -8.67 -5.73 9.80
N PRO A 67 -7.98 -6.70 10.41
CA PRO A 67 -7.21 -6.51 11.65
C PRO A 67 -5.83 -5.89 11.45
N ALA A 68 -5.32 -5.73 10.23
CA ALA A 68 -4.04 -5.08 10.02
C ALA A 68 -4.04 -3.65 10.60
N PRO A 69 -3.04 -3.26 11.40
CA PRO A 69 -3.03 -1.96 12.06
C PRO A 69 -2.54 -0.83 11.14
N LEU A 70 -1.71 -1.14 10.13
CA LEU A 70 -0.96 -0.16 9.34
C LEU A 70 -1.14 -0.36 7.82
N ASN A 71 -0.83 0.68 7.04
CA ASN A 71 -0.70 0.59 5.58
C ASN A 71 0.47 -0.32 5.19
N LEU A 72 0.46 -0.87 3.97
CA LEU A 72 1.61 -1.56 3.41
C LEU A 72 2.82 -0.62 3.37
N HIS A 73 3.99 -1.15 3.73
CA HIS A 73 5.22 -0.36 3.83
C HIS A 73 5.68 0.09 2.43
N VAL A 74 6.03 1.37 2.30
CA VAL A 74 6.70 1.92 1.13
C VAL A 74 8.21 1.80 1.38
N PRO A 75 8.95 0.99 0.59
CA PRO A 75 10.40 0.87 0.79
C PRO A 75 11.11 2.16 0.39
N ALA A 76 12.38 2.32 0.75
CA ALA A 76 13.23 3.29 0.07
C ALA A 76 13.36 2.90 -1.41
N TYR A 77 13.20 3.84 -2.33
CA TYR A 77 13.46 3.63 -3.75
C TYR A 77 13.85 4.92 -4.46
N SER A 78 14.40 4.81 -5.66
CA SER A 78 14.68 5.95 -6.54
C SER A 78 14.50 5.59 -8.01
N PHE A 79 14.17 6.58 -8.83
CA PHE A 79 14.11 6.45 -10.29
C PHE A 79 15.46 6.82 -10.93
N LYS A 80 16.02 5.91 -11.73
CA LYS A 80 17.20 6.13 -12.57
C LYS A 80 16.85 5.89 -14.03
N GLY A 81 16.43 6.95 -14.72
CA GLY A 81 15.85 6.84 -16.06
C GLY A 81 14.59 5.98 -16.03
N ASN A 82 14.63 4.85 -16.76
CA ASN A 82 13.52 3.89 -16.86
C ASN A 82 13.61 2.73 -15.85
N VAL A 83 14.54 2.79 -14.90
CA VAL A 83 14.74 1.76 -13.88
C VAL A 83 14.35 2.31 -12.51
N VAL A 84 13.61 1.51 -11.74
CA VAL A 84 13.36 1.76 -10.32
C VAL A 84 14.35 0.93 -9.51
N VAL A 85 15.13 1.58 -8.65
CA VAL A 85 16.05 0.92 -7.72
C VAL A 85 15.40 0.90 -6.34
N ILE A 86 15.21 -0.29 -5.76
CA ILE A 86 14.63 -0.50 -4.43
C ILE A 86 15.77 -0.73 -3.42
N GLY A 87 15.67 -0.08 -2.25
CA GLY A 87 16.67 -0.05 -1.20
C GLY A 87 17.44 1.27 -1.14
N THR A 88 18.19 1.47 -0.06
CA THR A 88 19.18 2.53 0.05
C THR A 88 20.51 2.02 -0.52
N SER A 89 21.08 2.74 -1.47
CA SER A 89 22.44 2.51 -1.97
C SER A 89 23.47 2.66 -0.85
#